data_AF-A0A0G1MJG0-F1
#
_entry.id   AF-A0A0G1MJG0-F1
#
_cell.length_a   1.000
_cell.length_b   1.000
_cell.length_c   1.000
_cell.angle_alpha   90.00
_cell.angle_beta   90.00
_cell.angle_gamma   90.00
#
_symmetry.space_group_name_H-M   'P 1'
#
loop_
_entity.id
_entity.type
_entity.pdbx_description
1 polymer ?
#
loop_
_entity_poly.entity_id
_entity_poly.type
_entity_poly.pdbx_seq_one_letter_code
_entity_poly.pdbx_strand_id
1 'polypeptide(L)'
;MDGVKVPKVRTLEGFGELSEGNGLMLSSLSAGTILLLETTFGTLYRLLVLDPKAGKIRLSSENCDTIRNPAEGRLTGSTFGGAPSKIFWKQVGLIREGWIGAGMCIEVYLGDFKFFTSDPIKTISFVSLNPPNNTVN
;
A
#
# COMPACT_ATOMS: atom_id res chain seq x y z
N MET A 1 -8.76 -2.14 -26.66
CA MET A 1 -8.53 -1.47 -25.37
C MET A 1 -9.89 -1.26 -24.75
N ASP A 2 -10.30 -2.17 -23.87
CA ASP A 2 -11.60 -2.13 -23.20
C ASP A 2 -11.40 -1.80 -21.73
N GLY A 3 -12.14 -0.80 -21.25
CA GLY A 3 -12.00 -0.21 -19.93
C GLY A 3 -12.68 -0.99 -18.80
N VAL A 4 -11.99 -0.99 -17.66
CA VAL A 4 -12.43 -0.94 -16.25
C VAL A 4 -13.80 -1.51 -15.87
N LYS A 5 -13.81 -2.41 -14.87
CA LYS A 5 -14.83 -2.50 -13.80
C LYS A 5 -14.35 -3.42 -12.67
N VAL A 6 -14.29 -2.92 -11.42
CA VAL A 6 -14.60 -3.76 -10.24
C VAL A 6 -15.24 -2.88 -9.15
N PRO A 7 -16.54 -3.04 -8.85
CA PRO A 7 -17.08 -2.56 -7.58
C PRO A 7 -17.63 -3.67 -6.68
N LYS A 8 -17.38 -3.44 -5.38
CA LYS A 8 -18.13 -3.82 -4.16
C LYS A 8 -18.42 -5.30 -3.91
N VAL A 9 -17.67 -5.86 -2.97
CA VAL A 9 -18.20 -6.92 -2.10
C VAL A 9 -18.13 -6.44 -0.65
N ARG A 10 -19.32 -6.18 -0.10
CA ARG A 10 -19.60 -6.19 1.33
C ARG A 10 -19.61 -7.66 1.77
N THR A 11 -18.80 -8.01 2.75
CA THR A 11 -19.04 -9.17 3.61
C THR A 11 -19.05 -8.69 5.05
N LEU A 12 -19.87 -9.35 5.87
CA LEU A 12 -20.20 -8.98 7.24
C LEU A 12 -18.94 -8.61 8.05
N GLU A 13 -18.99 -7.45 8.70
CA GLU A 13 -17.99 -6.92 9.65
C GLU A 13 -16.56 -6.68 9.13
N GLY A 14 -16.33 -5.45 8.63
CA GLY A 14 -15.12 -4.69 8.97
C GLY A 14 -13.90 -4.78 8.04
N PHE A 15 -13.72 -5.83 7.23
CA PHE A 15 -12.50 -5.96 6.41
C PHE A 15 -12.81 -6.50 5.01
N GLY A 16 -12.23 -5.86 3.97
CA GLY A 16 -12.26 -6.36 2.59
C GLY A 16 -10.85 -6.71 2.15
N GLU A 17 -10.63 -7.95 1.71
CA GLU A 17 -9.34 -8.46 1.22
C GLU A 17 -9.29 -8.49 -0.32
N LEU A 18 -8.12 -8.19 -0.89
CA LEU A 18 -7.81 -8.40 -2.31
C LEU A 18 -6.91 -9.64 -2.46
N SER A 19 -7.26 -10.57 -3.36
CA SER A 19 -6.52 -11.83 -3.61
C SER A 19 -5.30 -11.67 -4.56
N GLU A 20 -4.44 -12.70 -4.61
CA GLU A 20 -3.22 -12.75 -5.45
C GLU A 20 -3.46 -12.35 -6.92
N GLY A 21 -2.56 -11.53 -7.46
CA GLY A 21 -2.70 -10.94 -8.81
C GLY A 21 -3.54 -9.67 -8.87
N ASN A 22 -4.26 -9.34 -7.80
CA ASN A 22 -4.94 -8.07 -7.64
C ASN A 22 -4.02 -7.05 -6.95
N GLY A 23 -4.21 -5.81 -7.34
CA GLY A 23 -3.58 -4.67 -6.71
C GLY A 23 -4.38 -3.43 -7.03
N LEU A 24 -3.86 -2.30 -6.58
CA LEU A 24 -4.51 -1.03 -6.75
C LEU A 24 -3.51 0.04 -7.11
N MET A 25 -3.97 0.98 -7.91
CA MET A 25 -3.22 2.17 -8.23
C MET A 25 -3.44 3.19 -7.12
N LEU A 26 -2.38 3.72 -6.51
CA LEU A 26 -2.47 4.70 -5.44
C LEU A 26 -3.29 5.93 -5.87
N SER A 27 -3.16 6.35 -7.12
CA SER A 27 -3.93 7.47 -7.68
C SER A 27 -5.44 7.23 -7.79
N SER A 28 -5.90 5.98 -7.65
CA SER A 28 -7.34 5.63 -7.60
C SER A 28 -7.94 5.74 -6.20
N LEU A 29 -7.10 5.92 -5.18
CA LEU A 29 -7.54 6.08 -3.79
C LEU A 29 -7.79 7.55 -3.45
N SER A 30 -8.61 7.76 -2.41
CA SER A 30 -8.80 9.10 -1.84
C SER A 30 -7.76 9.37 -0.76
N ALA A 31 -7.34 10.64 -0.61
CA ALA A 31 -6.58 11.07 0.55
C ALA A 31 -7.33 10.72 1.84
N GLY A 32 -6.62 10.32 2.88
CA GLY A 32 -7.19 9.80 4.13
C GLY A 32 -7.53 8.30 4.10
N THR A 33 -7.44 7.63 2.95
CA THR A 33 -7.60 6.17 2.87
C THR A 33 -6.48 5.48 3.64
N ILE A 34 -6.84 4.48 4.45
CA ILE A 34 -5.89 3.67 5.20
C ILE A 34 -5.94 2.24 4.67
N LEU A 35 -4.78 1.73 4.29
CA LEU A 35 -4.57 0.34 3.91
C LEU A 35 -3.81 -0.38 5.02
N LEU A 36 -4.19 -1.62 5.27
CA LEU A 36 -3.40 -2.59 6.01
C LEU A 36 -2.78 -3.55 5.01
N LEU A 37 -1.46 -3.70 5.08
CA LEU A 37 -0.68 -4.58 4.20
C LEU A 37 0.00 -5.63 5.07
N GLU A 38 -0.36 -6.90 4.88
CA GLU A 38 0.34 -8.03 5.51
C GLU A 38 1.36 -8.57 4.52
N THR A 39 2.61 -8.78 4.95
CA THR A 39 3.61 -9.45 4.12
C THR A 39 3.55 -10.96 4.25
N THR A 40 4.20 -11.66 3.32
CA THR A 40 4.34 -13.13 3.36
C THR A 40 4.99 -13.66 4.64
N PHE A 41 5.80 -12.84 5.32
CA PHE A 41 6.44 -13.18 6.60
C PHE A 41 5.70 -12.62 7.82
N GLY A 42 4.46 -12.14 7.66
CA GLY A 42 3.61 -11.70 8.76
C GLY A 42 3.92 -10.30 9.30
N THR A 43 4.72 -9.51 8.60
CA THR A 43 4.89 -8.09 8.95
C THR A 43 3.64 -7.32 8.56
N LEU A 44 3.16 -6.45 9.46
CA LEU A 44 1.97 -5.63 9.23
C LEU A 44 2.38 -4.18 9.04
N TYR A 45 2.02 -3.62 7.89
CA TYR A 45 2.17 -2.21 7.60
C TYR A 45 0.81 -1.52 7.52
N ARG A 46 0.71 -0.37 8.15
CA ARG A 46 -0.40 0.56 7.99
C ARG A 46 0.05 1.71 7.09
N LEU A 47 -0.60 1.84 5.94
CA LEU A 47 -0.32 2.85 4.94
C LEU A 47 -1.48 3.84 4.88
N LEU A 48 -1.22 5.09 5.26
CA LEU A 48 -2.15 6.21 5.12
C LEU A 48 -1.84 6.98 3.83
N VAL A 49 -2.83 7.14 2.96
CA VAL A 49 -2.71 7.94 1.74
C VAL A 49 -2.84 9.42 2.09
N LEU A 50 -1.79 10.21 1.82
CA LEU A 50 -1.79 11.66 2.08
C LEU A 50 -2.11 12.46 0.81
N ASP A 51 -1.42 12.15 -0.30
CA ASP A 51 -1.66 12.75 -1.61
C ASP A 51 -1.58 11.65 -2.69
N PRO A 52 -2.72 11.15 -3.18
CA PRO A 52 -2.78 10.09 -4.19
C PRO A 52 -2.07 10.44 -5.50
N LYS A 53 -2.09 11.73 -5.91
CA LYS A 53 -1.54 12.18 -7.19
C LYS A 53 -0.02 12.34 -7.12
N ALA A 54 0.49 12.87 -6.00
CA ALA A 54 1.92 12.98 -5.76
C ALA A 54 2.55 11.68 -5.22
N GLY A 55 1.74 10.67 -4.91
CA GLY A 55 2.15 9.41 -4.32
C GLY A 55 2.57 9.51 -2.85
N LYS A 56 2.19 10.58 -2.15
CA LYS A 56 2.59 10.79 -0.75
C LYS A 56 1.79 9.89 0.17
N ILE A 57 2.50 9.20 1.04
CA ILE A 57 1.94 8.27 2.02
C ILE A 57 2.61 8.48 3.37
N ARG A 58 1.97 8.00 4.42
CA ARG A 58 2.60 7.76 5.72
C ARG A 58 2.55 6.26 6.00
N LEU A 59 3.70 5.66 6.26
CA LEU A 59 3.86 4.24 6.54
C LEU A 59 4.23 4.05 8.01
N SER A 60 3.57 3.12 8.67
CA SER A 60 3.91 2.69 10.04
C SER A 60 3.79 1.19 10.15
N SER A 61 4.52 0.58 11.08
CA SER A 61 4.40 -0.83 11.41
C SER A 61 4.46 -1.02 12.92
N GLU A 62 3.68 -1.97 13.43
CA GLU A 62 3.70 -2.34 14.84
C GLU A 62 4.78 -3.40 15.13
N ASN A 63 5.21 -4.16 14.12
CA ASN A 63 6.12 -5.29 14.26
C ASN A 63 7.36 -5.24 13.35
N CYS A 64 7.67 -4.07 12.76
CA CYS A 64 8.89 -3.85 11.97
C CYS A 64 9.75 -2.73 12.58
N ASP A 65 10.95 -3.10 13.04
CA ASP A 65 11.89 -2.19 13.72
C ASP A 65 12.36 -1.03 12.84
N THR A 66 12.44 -1.26 11.53
CA THR A 66 12.81 -0.26 10.53
C THR A 66 11.76 0.84 10.39
N ILE A 67 10.48 0.54 10.65
CA ILE A 67 9.33 1.42 10.44
C ILE A 67 8.50 1.54 11.75
N ARG A 68 9.17 1.57 12.91
CA ARG A 68 8.51 1.74 14.22
C ARG A 68 7.88 3.12 14.40
N ASN A 69 8.51 4.17 13.86
CA ASN A 69 7.93 5.52 13.86
C ASN A 69 7.23 5.77 12.52
N PRO A 70 6.03 6.37 12.51
CA PRO A 70 5.35 6.71 11.26
C PRO A 70 6.26 7.56 10.38
N ALA A 71 6.60 7.04 9.20
CA ALA A 71 7.48 7.69 8.24
C ALA A 71 6.65 8.21 7.07
N GLU A 72 6.77 9.50 6.76
CA GLU A 72 6.23 10.04 5.52
C GLU A 72 7.18 9.72 4.36
N GLY A 73 6.59 9.41 3.22
CA GLY A 73 7.36 9.08 2.04
C GLY A 73 6.53 9.16 0.78
N ARG A 74 7.18 8.83 -0.34
CA ARG A 74 6.51 8.68 -1.62
C ARG A 74 6.52 7.22 -2.04
N LEU A 75 5.33 6.63 -2.19
CA LEU A 75 5.21 5.34 -2.86
C LEU A 75 5.67 5.51 -4.30
N THR A 76 6.73 4.82 -4.66
CA THR A 76 7.28 4.88 -6.01
C THR A 76 6.77 3.75 -6.89
N GLY A 77 6.32 2.65 -6.32
CA GLY A 77 5.64 1.57 -7.02
C GLY A 77 5.79 0.22 -6.31
N SER A 78 5.57 -0.84 -7.06
CA SER A 78 5.78 -2.22 -6.61
C SER A 78 6.69 -3.02 -7.54
N THR A 79 7.47 -3.96 -6.98
CA THR A 79 8.44 -4.85 -7.67
C THR A 79 8.25 -6.32 -7.29
N PHE A 80 8.76 -7.27 -8.08
CA PHE A 80 8.66 -8.72 -7.82
C PHE A 80 9.87 -9.32 -7.07
N GLY A 81 10.86 -8.54 -6.65
CA GLY A 81 12.09 -9.12 -6.08
C GLY A 81 13.07 -8.10 -5.56
N GLY A 82 12.65 -7.29 -4.58
CA GLY A 82 13.39 -6.17 -4.00
C GLY A 82 14.93 -6.27 -4.08
N ALA A 83 15.55 -5.37 -4.85
CA ALA A 83 17.01 -5.15 -4.86
C ALA A 83 17.35 -3.75 -5.45
N PRO A 84 18.53 -3.16 -5.15
CA PRO A 84 18.72 -1.72 -5.12
C PRO A 84 19.26 -1.17 -6.45
N SER A 85 18.39 -0.88 -7.41
CA SER A 85 18.70 0.09 -8.47
C SER A 85 17.44 0.50 -9.20
N LYS A 86 16.90 1.67 -8.84
CA LYS A 86 15.79 2.30 -9.58
C LYS A 86 16.09 2.49 -11.08
N ILE A 87 17.36 2.64 -11.43
CA ILE A 87 17.81 2.84 -12.82
C ILE A 87 17.64 1.53 -13.60
N PHE A 88 18.04 0.40 -13.01
CA PHE A 88 17.90 -0.90 -13.66
C PHE A 88 16.42 -1.26 -13.82
N TRP A 89 15.64 -1.26 -12.73
CA TRP A 89 14.24 -1.73 -12.77
C TRP A 89 13.30 -0.88 -13.61
N LYS A 90 13.56 0.43 -13.73
CA LYS A 90 12.79 1.32 -14.61
C LYS A 90 13.09 1.08 -16.09
N GLN A 91 14.32 0.68 -16.45
CA GLN A 91 14.67 0.32 -17.83
C GLN A 91 14.15 -1.06 -18.24
N VAL A 92 14.06 -2.02 -17.31
CA VAL A 92 13.48 -3.35 -17.60
C VAL A 92 11.96 -3.42 -17.40
N GLY A 93 11.29 -2.33 -17.02
CA GLY A 93 9.81 -2.28 -16.89
C GLY A 93 9.24 -3.08 -15.72
N LEU A 94 10.04 -3.33 -14.68
CA LEU A 94 9.69 -4.20 -13.55
C LEU A 94 9.20 -3.45 -12.30
N ILE A 95 9.16 -2.11 -12.34
CA ILE A 95 8.44 -1.28 -11.37
C ILE A 95 7.10 -0.88 -11.96
N ARG A 96 6.01 -1.22 -11.27
CA ARG A 96 4.69 -0.64 -11.56
C ARG A 96 4.52 0.62 -10.71
N GLU A 97 4.75 1.78 -11.32
CA GLU A 97 4.72 3.07 -10.61
C GLU A 97 3.36 3.31 -9.93
N GLY A 98 3.37 3.71 -8.65
CA GLY A 98 2.17 3.96 -7.85
C GLY A 98 1.30 2.72 -7.57
N TRP A 99 1.70 1.53 -8.03
CA TRP A 99 0.96 0.29 -7.79
C TRP A 99 1.25 -0.27 -6.41
N ILE A 100 0.25 -0.90 -5.80
CA ILE A 100 0.36 -1.75 -4.61
C ILE A 100 -0.26 -3.09 -4.99
N GLY A 101 0.54 -4.15 -5.07
CA GLY A 101 0.06 -5.46 -5.54
C GLY A 101 0.34 -6.58 -4.56
N ALA A 102 -0.62 -7.50 -4.41
CA ALA A 102 -0.37 -8.78 -3.76
C ALA A 102 0.65 -9.59 -4.58
N GLY A 103 1.57 -10.26 -3.89
CA GLY A 103 2.74 -10.94 -4.45
C GLY A 103 3.91 -10.00 -4.80
N MET A 104 3.81 -8.70 -4.54
CA MET A 104 4.85 -7.71 -4.88
C MET A 104 5.39 -7.00 -3.63
N CYS A 105 6.65 -6.59 -3.67
CA CYS A 105 7.25 -5.66 -2.71
C CYS A 105 6.78 -4.23 -3.00
N ILE A 106 6.49 -3.42 -1.99
CA ILE A 106 6.29 -1.97 -2.17
C ILE A 106 7.61 -1.22 -2.02
N GLU A 107 7.79 -0.18 -2.84
CA GLU A 107 8.99 0.66 -2.87
C GLU A 107 8.65 2.08 -2.42
N VAL A 108 9.16 2.50 -1.27
CA VAL A 108 8.88 3.81 -0.68
C VAL A 108 10.16 4.63 -0.62
N TYR A 109 10.10 5.86 -1.12
CA TYR A 109 11.14 6.85 -0.91
C TYR A 109 10.88 7.63 0.38
N LEU A 110 11.81 7.60 1.32
CA LEU A 110 11.66 8.22 2.65
C LEU A 110 12.35 9.60 2.77
N GLY A 111 12.92 10.13 1.68
CA GLY A 111 13.76 11.33 1.72
C GLY A 111 15.24 11.01 1.89
N ASP A 112 16.13 11.99 1.73
CA ASP A 112 17.58 11.87 1.93
C ASP A 112 18.24 10.65 1.26
N PHE A 113 17.82 10.32 0.04
CA PHE A 113 18.26 9.13 -0.70
C PHE A 113 17.99 7.79 -0.01
N LYS A 114 17.15 7.76 1.04
CA LYS A 114 16.72 6.54 1.72
C LYS A 114 15.51 5.93 1.03
N PHE A 115 15.60 4.63 0.79
CA PHE A 115 14.51 3.82 0.25
C PHE A 115 14.17 2.71 1.23
N PHE A 116 12.88 2.38 1.27
CA PHE A 116 12.34 1.25 1.98
C PHE A 116 11.69 0.31 0.96
N THR A 117 12.03 -0.96 1.05
CA THR A 117 11.43 -2.03 0.26
C THR A 117 10.84 -3.04 1.23
N SER A 118 9.57 -3.38 1.06
CA SER A 118 8.93 -4.41 1.88
C SER A 118 9.25 -5.82 1.38
N ASP A 119 9.01 -6.82 2.20
CA ASP A 119 8.74 -8.17 1.71
C ASP A 119 7.49 -8.19 0.81
N PRO A 120 7.29 -9.25 0.00
CA PRO A 120 6.09 -9.38 -0.81
C PRO A 120 4.81 -9.25 0.02
N ILE A 121 3.88 -8.42 -0.45
CA ILE A 121 2.57 -8.25 0.17
C ILE A 121 1.74 -9.50 -0.07
N LYS A 122 1.26 -10.13 0.99
CA LYS A 122 0.35 -11.28 0.94
C LYS A 122 -1.10 -10.80 0.85
N THR A 123 -1.51 -9.83 1.67
CA THR A 123 -2.88 -9.31 1.68
C THR A 123 -2.89 -7.78 1.69
N ILE A 124 -3.92 -7.21 1.07
CA ILE A 124 -4.22 -5.77 1.09
C ILE A 124 -5.65 -5.61 1.58
N SER A 125 -5.82 -4.85 2.66
CA SER A 125 -7.13 -4.60 3.26
C SER A 125 -7.37 -3.11 3.50
N PHE A 126 -8.64 -2.68 3.41
CA PHE A 126 -9.04 -1.32 3.74
C PHE A 126 -9.46 -1.23 5.21
N VAL A 127 -9.04 -0.16 5.90
CA VAL A 127 -9.57 0.16 7.23
C VAL A 127 -10.77 1.08 7.07
N SER A 128 -11.97 0.57 7.41
CA SER A 128 -13.18 1.40 7.52
C SER A 128 -13.18 2.12 8.85
N LEU A 129 -13.11 3.45 8.85
CA LEU A 129 -13.42 4.24 10.03
C LEU A 129 -14.95 4.28 10.15
N ASN A 130 -15.53 3.39 10.96
CA ASN A 130 -16.92 3.58 11.37
C ASN A 130 -16.96 4.87 12.22
N PRO A 131 -17.84 5.85 11.93
CA PRO A 131 -18.06 6.94 12.87
C PRO A 131 -18.59 6.34 14.19
N PRO A 132 -18.19 6.88 15.35
CA PRO A 132 -18.78 6.45 16.61
C PRO A 132 -20.30 6.68 16.51
N ASN A 133 -21.07 5.63 16.76
CA ASN A 133 -22.52 5.72 16.91
C ASN A 133 -22.79 6.69 18.06
N ASN A 134 -23.11 7.95 17.73
CA ASN A 134 -23.73 8.85 18.68
C ASN A 134 -25.17 8.34 18.88
N THR A 135 -25.34 7.37 19.78
CA THR A 135 -26.62 7.16 20.45
C THR A 135 -26.92 8.42 21.25
N VAL A 136 -27.72 9.29 20.65
CA VAL A 136 -28.44 10.35 21.36
C VAL A 136 -29.47 9.63 22.23
N ASN A 137 -29.27 9.66 23.54
CA ASN A 137 -30.31 9.42 24.54
C ASN A 137 -30.92 10.76 24.94
#